data_AF-A0A423NG02-F1
#
_entry.id   AF-A0A423NG02-F1
#
_cell.length_a   1.000
_cell.length_b   1.000
_cell.length_c   1.000
_cell.angle_alpha   90.00
_cell.angle_beta   90.00
_cell.angle_gamma   90.00
#
_symmetry.space_group_name_H-M   'P 1'
#
loop_
_entity.id
_entity.type
_entity.pdbx_description
1 polymer ?
#
loop_
_entity_poly.entity_id
_entity_poly.type
_entity_poly.pdbx_seq_one_letter_code
_entity_poly.pdbx_strand_id
1 'polypeptide(L)'
;MRLDASAPTEQTPLFWLPWGHLNKPPLVESVQLGWFHYPIVPVGSNRTPKVYFVQHPDFTPAGFEAFDQMLYTAPLLQPVATFRLGNDPGEINPGKRFFTEPISRSVAKAFPDFSDATAHAVAKRLFELADNSPVITGTGLINIQAVLHQWKQRPFPTTPAYADPLNMLKVAPSIDRDGKKIIRMPSQVDGDLQRLNFDPTRFPVEWNHYKTYPTDLNLRRLIGALLVRSGYDVFPLTYEHRMPTLVFRRNSHDQIYFLKLGAVEHVGFSHTPGNELADPSLPARIGTDALQALTTATAQNKVVWLIGGVLRVQSNPETVFIFRER
;
A
#
# COMPACT_ATOMS: atom_id res chain seq x y z
N MET A 1 -13.47 50.73 -4.80
CA MET A 1 -12.92 49.91 -5.89
C MET A 1 -11.72 49.16 -5.33
N ARG A 2 -11.93 47.92 -4.88
CA ARG A 2 -10.85 47.04 -4.38
C ARG A 2 -10.13 46.46 -5.58
N LEU A 3 -8.81 46.60 -5.61
CA LEU A 3 -7.94 45.86 -6.53
C LEU A 3 -7.63 44.53 -5.84
N ASP A 4 -8.32 43.48 -6.29
CA ASP A 4 -7.91 42.11 -6.05
C ASP A 4 -6.69 41.82 -6.92
N ALA A 5 -5.54 41.56 -6.29
CA ALA A 5 -4.36 41.02 -6.94
C ALA A 5 -3.87 39.82 -6.13
N SER A 6 -4.55 38.69 -6.28
CA SER A 6 -3.99 37.38 -5.95
C SER A 6 -3.90 36.56 -7.23
N ALA A 7 -2.87 36.85 -8.03
CA ALA A 7 -2.39 35.88 -9.00
C ALA A 7 -1.61 34.80 -8.23
N PRO A 8 -1.80 33.50 -8.51
CA PRO A 8 -0.95 32.46 -7.94
C PRO A 8 0.46 32.66 -8.46
N THR A 9 1.42 32.79 -7.56
CA THR A 9 2.85 32.88 -7.87
C THR A 9 3.26 31.66 -8.69
N GLU A 10 3.39 31.83 -10.02
CA GLU A 10 4.05 30.87 -10.90
C GLU A 10 5.48 30.68 -10.35
N GLN A 11 5.73 29.55 -9.70
CA GLN A 11 7.06 29.21 -9.22
C GLN A 11 7.99 29.14 -10.42
N THR A 12 8.96 30.06 -10.48
CA THR A 12 10.02 30.03 -11.47
C THR A 12 10.61 28.62 -11.52
N PRO A 13 10.78 27.99 -12.70
CA PRO A 13 11.19 26.58 -12.84
C PRO A 13 12.49 26.18 -12.12
N LEU A 14 13.27 27.17 -11.68
CA LEU A 14 14.60 27.08 -11.13
C LEU A 14 14.70 27.55 -9.65
N PHE A 15 13.58 27.53 -8.91
CA PHE A 15 13.51 27.98 -7.51
C PHE A 15 14.51 27.30 -6.54
N TRP A 16 15.08 26.17 -6.93
CA TRP A 16 16.02 25.38 -6.14
C TRP A 16 17.49 25.70 -6.42
N LEU A 17 17.80 26.51 -7.45
CA LEU A 17 19.18 26.91 -7.77
C LEU A 17 19.95 27.54 -6.60
N PRO A 18 19.34 28.38 -5.74
CA PRO A 18 20.05 29.00 -4.61
C PRO A 18 20.53 28.02 -3.53
N TRP A 19 20.12 26.75 -3.58
CA TRP A 19 20.51 25.75 -2.58
C TRP A 19 21.91 25.14 -2.84
N GLY A 20 22.56 25.53 -3.94
CA GLY A 20 23.85 25.01 -4.35
C GLY A 20 25.02 25.63 -3.60
N HIS A 21 26.08 24.85 -3.43
CA HIS A 21 27.34 25.26 -2.83
C HIS A 21 28.47 25.21 -3.86
N LEU A 22 29.40 26.16 -3.81
CA LEU A 22 30.53 26.19 -4.75
C LEU A 22 31.44 24.96 -4.61
N ASN A 23 31.64 24.51 -3.36
CA ASN A 23 32.47 23.36 -3.04
C ASN A 23 31.59 22.19 -2.58
N LYS A 24 32.07 20.96 -2.85
CA LYS A 24 31.41 19.74 -2.37
C LYS A 24 31.30 19.77 -0.83
N PRO A 25 30.08 19.67 -0.25
CA PRO A 25 29.92 19.53 1.19
C PRO A 25 30.63 18.26 1.69
N PRO A 26 31.41 18.32 2.79
CA PRO A 26 32.26 17.20 3.22
C PRO A 26 31.47 16.03 3.83
N LEU A 27 30.30 16.29 4.42
CA LEU A 27 29.53 15.33 5.22
C LEU A 27 28.20 14.92 4.57
N VAL A 28 27.83 15.54 3.45
CA VAL A 28 26.53 15.36 2.81
C VAL A 28 26.73 14.88 1.38
N GLU A 29 26.00 13.83 1.01
CA GLU A 29 25.97 13.38 -0.38
C GLU A 29 25.47 14.52 -1.27
N SER A 30 26.18 14.78 -2.36
CA SER A 30 25.84 15.88 -3.26
C SER A 30 26.12 15.51 -4.70
N VAL A 31 25.35 16.12 -5.59
CA VAL A 31 25.54 16.04 -7.03
C VAL A 31 26.00 17.39 -7.55
N GLN A 32 27.00 17.38 -8.43
CA GLN A 32 27.38 18.58 -9.17
C GLN A 32 26.39 18.80 -10.32
N LEU A 33 25.73 19.95 -10.35
CA LEU A 33 24.89 20.40 -11.46
C LEU A 33 25.41 21.79 -11.86
N GLY A 34 25.98 21.92 -13.05
CA GLY A 34 26.79 23.08 -13.40
C GLY A 34 27.99 23.27 -12.50
N TRP A 35 28.16 24.49 -12.01
CA TRP A 35 29.28 24.91 -11.18
C TRP A 35 29.04 24.71 -9.68
N PHE A 36 27.86 24.23 -9.29
CA PHE A 36 27.47 24.08 -7.89
C PHE A 36 27.24 22.61 -7.52
N HIS A 37 27.57 22.30 -6.27
CA HIS A 37 27.24 21.05 -5.58
C HIS A 37 25.94 21.24 -4.82
N TYR A 38 24.96 20.38 -5.12
CA TYR A 38 23.65 20.38 -4.48
C TYR A 38 23.55 19.19 -3.53
N PRO A 39 23.23 19.39 -2.23
CA PRO A 39 22.89 18.31 -1.32
C PRO A 39 21.72 17.48 -1.87
N ILE A 40 21.83 16.16 -1.79
CA ILE A 40 20.78 15.25 -2.25
C ILE A 40 20.38 14.28 -1.15
N VAL A 41 19.15 13.78 -1.25
CA VAL A 41 18.79 12.57 -0.50
C VAL A 41 19.68 11.42 -0.98
N PRO A 42 19.97 10.42 -0.12
CA PRO A 42 20.76 9.26 -0.52
C PRO A 42 20.23 8.63 -1.82
N VAL A 43 21.12 8.28 -2.75
CA VAL A 43 20.71 7.78 -4.08
C VAL A 43 19.84 6.52 -3.97
N GLY A 44 20.16 5.62 -3.04
CA GLY A 44 19.46 4.35 -2.85
C GLY A 44 20.03 3.21 -3.71
N SER A 45 19.22 2.20 -4.04
CA SER A 45 19.70 0.99 -4.72
C SER A 45 20.13 1.19 -6.18
N ASN A 46 19.68 2.26 -6.86
CA ASN A 46 20.09 2.55 -8.24
C ASN A 46 21.50 3.16 -8.27
N ARG A 47 22.50 2.35 -8.64
CA ARG A 47 23.92 2.79 -8.70
C ARG A 47 24.23 3.85 -9.76
N THR A 48 23.36 4.03 -10.76
CA THR A 48 23.54 4.99 -11.85
C THR A 48 22.28 5.84 -12.02
N PRO A 49 21.96 6.71 -11.04
CA PRO A 49 20.75 7.51 -11.09
C PRO A 49 20.82 8.52 -12.23
N LYS A 50 19.72 8.61 -13.00
CA LYS A 50 19.53 9.69 -13.98
C LYS A 50 18.86 10.92 -13.36
N VAL A 51 18.06 10.69 -12.32
CA VAL A 51 17.32 11.73 -11.60
C VAL A 51 17.87 11.81 -10.18
N TYR A 52 18.16 13.02 -9.73
CA TYR A 52 18.62 13.35 -8.40
C TYR A 52 17.54 14.14 -7.67
N PHE A 53 17.44 13.96 -6.35
CA PHE A 53 16.50 14.68 -5.51
C PHE A 53 17.26 15.64 -4.63
N VAL A 54 17.31 16.90 -5.07
CA VAL A 54 17.99 17.98 -4.37
C VAL A 54 17.22 18.32 -3.11
N GLN A 55 17.92 18.34 -1.98
CA GLN A 55 17.34 18.68 -0.68
C GLN A 55 17.17 20.19 -0.53
N HIS A 56 16.01 20.60 -0.01
CA HIS A 56 15.85 21.95 0.51
C HIS A 56 16.79 22.14 1.72
N PRO A 57 17.38 23.34 1.95
CA PRO A 57 18.26 23.57 3.11
C PRO A 57 17.62 23.22 4.46
N ASP A 58 16.33 23.51 4.61
CA ASP A 58 15.53 23.16 5.80
C ASP A 58 14.92 21.74 5.77
N PHE A 59 15.32 20.88 4.82
CA PHE A 59 14.87 19.50 4.76
C PHE A 59 15.51 18.67 5.87
N THR A 60 14.70 18.25 6.83
CA THR A 60 15.10 17.43 7.98
C THR A 60 14.49 16.02 8.05
N PRO A 61 13.42 15.64 7.30
CA PRO A 61 12.87 14.29 7.38
C PRO A 61 13.86 13.18 7.00
N ALA A 62 14.04 12.21 7.90
CA ALA A 62 14.85 11.02 7.64
C ALA A 62 14.02 9.79 7.21
N GLY A 63 12.84 9.60 7.80
CA GLY A 63 11.98 8.43 7.58
C GLY A 63 10.52 8.81 7.31
N PHE A 64 9.68 7.80 7.15
CA PHE A 64 8.29 7.95 6.70
C PHE A 64 7.47 8.97 7.51
N GLU A 65 7.41 8.84 8.84
CA GLU A 65 6.53 9.68 9.68
C GLU A 65 6.85 11.17 9.53
N ALA A 66 8.14 11.53 9.60
CA ALA A 66 8.58 12.91 9.43
C ALA A 66 8.33 13.43 8.01
N PHE A 67 8.51 12.57 7.00
CA PHE A 67 8.33 12.96 5.61
C PHE A 67 6.85 13.16 5.26
N ASP A 68 5.98 12.22 5.63
CA ASP A 68 4.54 12.30 5.40
C ASP A 68 3.94 13.52 6.14
N GLN A 69 4.37 13.77 7.38
CA GLN A 69 3.97 14.97 8.12
C GLN A 69 4.48 16.26 7.48
N MET A 70 5.71 16.30 6.98
CA MET A 70 6.24 17.45 6.25
C MET A 70 5.45 17.70 4.95
N LEU A 71 5.05 16.65 4.22
CA LEU A 71 4.18 16.79 3.05
C LEU A 71 2.81 17.39 3.41
N TYR A 72 2.34 17.19 4.65
CA TYR A 72 1.10 17.79 5.13
C TYR A 72 1.28 19.25 5.55
N THR A 73 2.30 19.58 6.34
CA THR A 73 2.46 20.91 6.96
C THR A 73 3.31 21.88 6.16
N ALA A 74 4.32 21.39 5.44
CA ALA A 74 5.32 22.19 4.74
C ALA A 74 5.75 21.54 3.40
N PRO A 75 4.80 21.30 2.47
CA PRO A 75 5.08 20.55 1.23
C PRO A 75 6.14 21.18 0.32
N LEU A 76 6.41 22.48 0.48
CA LEU A 76 7.43 23.19 -0.29
C LEU A 76 8.87 22.77 0.06
N LEU A 77 9.08 22.20 1.25
CA LEU A 77 10.38 21.71 1.74
C LEU A 77 10.77 20.34 1.16
N GLN A 78 9.86 19.68 0.43
CA GLN A 78 10.17 18.36 -0.13
C GLN A 78 11.35 18.42 -1.11
N PRO A 79 12.11 17.30 -1.24
CA PRO A 79 13.18 17.21 -2.22
C PRO A 79 12.67 17.41 -3.65
N VAL A 80 13.49 18.04 -4.47
CA VAL A 80 13.15 18.42 -5.84
C VAL A 80 13.88 17.49 -6.81
N ALA A 81 13.12 16.80 -7.64
CA ALA A 81 13.67 15.96 -8.69
C ALA A 81 14.22 16.82 -9.83
N THR A 82 15.47 16.59 -10.21
CA THR A 82 16.12 17.20 -11.36
C THR A 82 17.12 16.22 -11.98
N PHE A 83 17.59 16.50 -13.19
CA PHE A 83 18.56 15.69 -13.90
C PHE A 83 19.46 16.56 -14.77
N ARG A 84 20.70 16.08 -14.99
CA ARG A 84 21.64 16.71 -15.93
C ARG A 84 21.09 16.60 -17.35
N LEU A 85 21.11 17.70 -18.09
CA LEU A 85 20.82 17.70 -19.52
C LEU A 85 22.17 17.69 -20.26
N GLY A 86 22.41 16.68 -21.10
CA GLY A 86 23.64 16.59 -21.89
C GLY A 86 24.93 16.42 -21.08
N ASN A 87 26.05 16.72 -21.75
CA ASN A 87 27.41 16.66 -21.18
C ASN A 87 27.93 18.03 -20.73
N ASP A 88 27.23 19.12 -21.08
CA ASP A 88 27.61 20.47 -20.69
C ASP A 88 27.15 20.75 -19.24
N PRO A 89 28.05 21.19 -18.34
CA PRO A 89 27.68 21.54 -16.98
C PRO A 89 26.50 22.53 -16.92
N GLY A 90 26.37 23.45 -17.88
CA GLY A 90 25.38 24.53 -17.83
C GLY A 90 23.93 24.14 -18.04
N GLU A 91 23.64 22.96 -18.59
CA GLU A 91 22.27 22.57 -18.95
C GLU A 91 21.58 21.78 -17.83
N ILE A 92 20.76 22.49 -17.05
CA ILE A 92 20.06 21.96 -15.88
C ILE A 92 18.55 21.94 -16.14
N ASN A 93 17.88 20.82 -15.84
CA ASN A 93 16.42 20.74 -15.99
C ASN A 93 15.66 21.49 -14.87
N PRO A 94 14.48 22.04 -15.19
CA PRO A 94 13.58 22.59 -14.20
C PRO A 94 13.26 21.54 -13.14
N GLY A 95 13.25 21.97 -11.88
CA GLY A 95 13.03 21.08 -10.75
C GLY A 95 11.56 20.72 -10.60
N LYS A 96 11.26 19.44 -10.33
CA LYS A 96 9.89 18.98 -10.11
C LYS A 96 9.70 18.42 -8.70
N ARG A 97 8.69 18.93 -7.99
CA ARG A 97 8.16 18.31 -6.77
C ARG A 97 7.26 17.14 -7.14
N PHE A 98 7.50 15.98 -6.54
CA PHE A 98 6.78 14.75 -6.90
C PHE A 98 5.46 14.63 -6.15
N PHE A 99 5.40 15.09 -4.91
CA PHE A 99 4.26 14.89 -4.02
C PHE A 99 3.44 16.17 -3.91
N THR A 100 2.14 16.05 -4.22
CA THR A 100 1.17 17.14 -4.08
C THR A 100 0.34 17.01 -2.80
N GLU A 101 0.46 15.88 -2.11
CA GLU A 101 -0.20 15.55 -0.86
C GLU A 101 0.62 14.48 -0.13
N PRO A 102 0.35 14.22 1.17
CA PRO A 102 0.94 13.10 1.90
C PRO A 102 0.73 11.76 1.18
N ILE A 103 1.68 10.84 1.36
CA ILE A 103 1.62 9.48 0.80
C ILE A 103 0.39 8.78 1.39
N SER A 104 0.19 8.88 2.71
CA SER A 104 -0.98 8.34 3.43
C SER A 104 -2.31 8.79 2.80
N ARG A 105 -2.43 10.07 2.47
CA ARG A 105 -3.62 10.63 1.81
C ARG A 105 -3.81 10.13 0.38
N SER A 106 -2.72 9.96 -0.36
CA SER A 106 -2.76 9.36 -1.69
C SER A 106 -3.27 7.92 -1.64
N VAL A 107 -2.86 7.14 -0.63
CA VAL A 107 -3.35 5.77 -0.40
C VAL A 107 -4.84 5.77 -0.04
N ALA A 108 -5.27 6.63 0.89
CA ALA A 108 -6.68 6.73 1.28
C ALA A 108 -7.60 7.09 0.10
N LYS A 109 -7.13 7.90 -0.85
CA LYS A 109 -7.86 8.19 -2.08
C LYS A 109 -7.91 7.01 -3.05
N ALA A 110 -6.82 6.26 -3.17
CA ALA A 110 -6.76 5.09 -4.05
C ALA A 110 -7.63 3.92 -3.54
N PHE A 111 -7.66 3.73 -2.23
CA PHE A 111 -8.39 2.67 -1.54
C PHE A 111 -9.39 3.29 -0.54
N PRO A 112 -10.52 3.82 -1.04
CA PRO A 112 -11.44 4.60 -0.23
C PRO A 112 -12.08 3.82 0.93
N ASP A 113 -12.01 2.49 0.91
CA ASP A 113 -12.60 1.61 1.94
C ASP A 113 -11.71 1.35 3.15
N PHE A 114 -10.41 1.62 3.04
CA PHE A 114 -9.51 1.46 4.17
C PHE A 114 -9.87 2.42 5.30
N SER A 115 -9.67 1.98 6.54
CA SER A 115 -9.59 2.91 7.66
C SER A 115 -8.35 3.80 7.50
N ASP A 116 -8.36 4.97 8.13
CA ASP A 116 -7.22 5.91 8.05
C ASP A 116 -5.92 5.28 8.58
N ALA A 117 -6.02 4.48 9.65
CA ALA A 117 -4.89 3.73 10.18
C ALA A 117 -4.31 2.72 9.16
N THR A 118 -5.17 2.04 8.39
CA THR A 118 -4.72 1.13 7.33
C THR A 118 -4.10 1.88 6.16
N ALA A 119 -4.67 3.02 5.74
CA ALA A 119 -4.08 3.85 4.70
C ALA A 119 -2.68 4.36 5.09
N HIS A 120 -2.51 4.80 6.35
CA HIS A 120 -1.22 5.22 6.91
C HIS A 120 -0.21 4.06 6.94
N ALA A 121 -0.61 2.90 7.46
CA ALA A 121 0.26 1.72 7.54
C ALA A 121 0.68 1.19 6.14
N VAL A 122 -0.23 1.23 5.16
CA VAL A 122 0.10 0.88 3.76
C VAL A 122 1.07 1.89 3.16
N ALA A 123 0.89 3.18 3.40
CA ALA A 123 1.81 4.22 2.95
C ALA A 123 3.22 4.05 3.54
N LYS A 124 3.31 3.77 4.84
CA LYS A 124 4.58 3.46 5.51
C LYS A 124 5.23 2.23 4.89
N ARG A 125 4.45 1.17 4.68
CA ARG A 125 4.99 -0.08 4.13
C ARG A 125 5.46 0.06 2.69
N LEU A 126 4.74 0.86 1.88
CA LEU A 126 5.18 1.25 0.55
C LEU A 126 6.51 2.01 0.61
N PHE A 127 6.65 2.98 1.53
CA PHE A 127 7.89 3.73 1.72
C PHE A 127 9.08 2.81 2.00
N GLU A 128 8.91 1.85 2.91
CA GLU A 128 9.96 0.89 3.27
C GLU A 128 10.32 -0.06 2.10
N LEU A 129 9.32 -0.56 1.37
CA LEU A 129 9.52 -1.52 0.28
C LEU A 129 10.02 -0.90 -1.01
N ALA A 130 9.76 0.39 -1.23
CA ALA A 130 10.10 1.08 -2.48
C ALA A 130 11.60 1.05 -2.79
N ASP A 131 12.46 0.98 -1.78
CA ASP A 131 13.91 0.79 -1.95
C ASP A 131 14.52 -0.19 -0.93
N ASN A 132 13.67 -0.97 -0.23
CA ASN A 132 14.04 -1.81 0.90
C ASN A 132 14.85 -1.05 1.99
N SER A 133 14.39 0.16 2.33
CA SER A 133 15.08 1.09 3.23
C SER A 133 14.09 1.76 4.18
N PRO A 134 14.40 1.86 5.49
CA PRO A 134 13.59 2.62 6.44
C PRO A 134 13.80 4.14 6.34
N VAL A 135 14.80 4.59 5.56
CA VAL A 135 15.13 6.00 5.35
C VAL A 135 14.83 6.44 3.92
N ILE A 136 14.64 7.75 3.73
CA ILE A 136 14.34 8.34 2.43
C ILE A 136 15.51 8.15 1.46
N THR A 137 15.21 7.68 0.25
CA THR A 137 16.20 7.56 -0.84
C THR A 137 15.60 8.05 -2.16
N GLY A 138 16.45 8.49 -3.08
CA GLY A 138 16.03 8.96 -4.39
C GLY A 138 15.35 7.86 -5.20
N THR A 139 15.91 6.64 -5.15
CA THR A 139 15.29 5.45 -5.77
C THR A 139 13.92 5.16 -5.17
N GLY A 140 13.78 5.23 -3.84
CA GLY A 140 12.51 5.05 -3.14
C GLY A 140 11.47 6.08 -3.56
N LEU A 141 11.82 7.37 -3.65
CA LEU A 141 10.89 8.43 -4.05
C LEU A 141 10.35 8.25 -5.48
N ILE A 142 11.20 7.79 -6.41
CA ILE A 142 10.76 7.45 -7.79
C ILE A 142 9.75 6.31 -7.75
N ASN A 143 10.07 5.23 -7.03
CA ASN A 143 9.24 4.02 -6.98
C ASN A 143 7.90 4.29 -6.29
N ILE A 144 7.90 5.03 -5.17
CA ILE A 144 6.67 5.48 -4.49
C ILE A 144 5.82 6.27 -5.48
N GLN A 145 6.39 7.27 -6.16
CA GLN A 145 5.62 8.11 -7.07
C GLN A 145 5.03 7.33 -8.25
N ALA A 146 5.78 6.38 -8.81
CA ALA A 146 5.29 5.49 -9.85
C ALA A 146 4.08 4.67 -9.37
N VAL A 147 4.16 4.09 -8.17
CA VAL A 147 3.06 3.33 -7.56
C VAL A 147 1.85 4.22 -7.29
N LEU A 148 2.03 5.39 -6.68
CA LEU A 148 0.95 6.32 -6.39
C LEU A 148 0.25 6.80 -7.67
N HIS A 149 1.00 7.01 -8.76
CA HIS A 149 0.44 7.35 -10.06
C HIS A 149 -0.38 6.20 -10.65
N GLN A 150 0.12 4.96 -10.56
CA GLN A 150 -0.60 3.77 -11.00
C GLN A 150 -1.90 3.58 -10.21
N TRP A 151 -1.88 3.78 -8.90
CA TRP A 151 -3.06 3.68 -8.04
C TRP A 151 -4.15 4.73 -8.32
N LYS A 152 -3.82 5.83 -9.00
CA LYS A 152 -4.81 6.82 -9.46
C LYS A 152 -5.58 6.39 -10.70
N GLN A 153 -5.08 5.41 -11.44
CA GLN A 153 -5.68 4.96 -12.69
C GLN A 153 -6.66 3.80 -12.44
N ARG A 154 -7.83 3.83 -13.09
CA ARG A 154 -8.84 2.76 -13.03
C ARG A 154 -9.17 2.27 -14.46
N PRO A 155 -9.18 0.96 -14.74
CA PRO A 155 -8.75 -0.13 -13.86
C PRO A 155 -7.28 0.01 -13.45
N PHE A 156 -6.89 -0.57 -12.32
CA PHE A 156 -5.50 -0.47 -11.87
C PHE A 156 -4.57 -1.10 -12.93
N PRO A 157 -3.56 -0.36 -13.42
CA PRO A 157 -2.57 -0.92 -14.32
C PRO A 157 -1.68 -1.91 -13.55
N THR A 158 -0.80 -2.61 -14.26
CA THR A 158 0.19 -3.51 -13.64
C THR A 158 1.07 -2.76 -12.64
N THR A 159 0.76 -2.91 -11.36
CA THR A 159 1.62 -2.46 -10.27
C THR A 159 2.68 -3.51 -9.96
N PRO A 160 3.88 -3.14 -9.48
CA PRO A 160 4.81 -4.12 -8.93
C PRO A 160 4.16 -4.97 -7.83
N ALA A 161 4.58 -6.22 -7.65
CA ALA A 161 4.00 -7.11 -6.63
C ALA A 161 4.15 -6.53 -5.21
N TYR A 162 5.26 -5.82 -4.92
CA TYR A 162 5.48 -5.12 -3.65
C TYR A 162 4.53 -3.94 -3.42
N ALA A 163 3.83 -3.50 -4.47
CA ALA A 163 2.89 -2.39 -4.46
C ALA A 163 1.43 -2.86 -4.36
N ASP A 164 1.18 -4.14 -4.09
CA ASP A 164 -0.15 -4.64 -3.77
C ASP A 164 -0.36 -4.64 -2.24
N PRO A 165 -1.37 -3.94 -1.68
CA PRO A 165 -1.59 -3.91 -0.23
C PRO A 165 -1.71 -5.28 0.43
N LEU A 166 -2.23 -6.30 -0.27
CA LEU A 166 -2.30 -7.66 0.28
C LEU A 166 -0.93 -8.35 0.33
N ASN A 167 -0.04 -8.03 -0.60
CA ASN A 167 1.35 -8.54 -0.60
C ASN A 167 2.24 -7.79 0.39
N MET A 168 1.88 -6.55 0.75
CA MET A 168 2.59 -5.77 1.76
C MET A 168 2.39 -6.30 3.19
N LEU A 169 1.33 -7.11 3.41
CA LEU A 169 1.02 -7.69 4.72
C LEU A 169 2.15 -8.62 5.19
N LYS A 170 2.61 -8.39 6.42
CA LYS A 170 3.45 -9.37 7.12
C LYS A 170 2.61 -10.61 7.46
N VAL A 171 3.25 -11.78 7.45
CA VAL A 171 2.63 -13.01 7.94
C VAL A 171 2.28 -12.84 9.42
N ALA A 172 1.01 -13.06 9.76
CA ALA A 172 0.52 -12.89 11.11
C ALA A 172 1.15 -13.94 12.05
N PRO A 173 1.60 -13.53 13.25
CA PRO A 173 2.16 -14.47 14.21
C PRO A 173 1.08 -15.45 14.68
N SER A 174 1.43 -16.74 14.69
CA SER A 174 0.54 -17.83 15.10
C SER A 174 1.11 -18.59 16.29
N ILE A 175 0.25 -19.02 17.21
CA ILE A 175 0.58 -19.93 18.30
C ILE A 175 0.02 -21.31 17.95
N ASP A 176 0.87 -22.34 17.99
CA ASP A 176 0.43 -23.73 17.87
C ASP A 176 -0.11 -24.22 19.22
N ARG A 177 -1.34 -24.73 19.22
CA ARG A 177 -1.97 -25.37 20.39
C ARG A 177 -2.77 -26.58 19.93
N ASP A 178 -2.39 -27.77 20.38
CA ASP A 178 -3.06 -29.04 20.06
C ASP A 178 -3.28 -29.28 18.55
N GLY A 179 -2.28 -28.93 17.72
CA GLY A 179 -2.35 -29.06 16.25
C GLY A 179 -3.20 -27.99 15.54
N LYS A 180 -3.71 -27.00 16.28
CA LYS A 180 -4.42 -25.84 15.74
C LYS A 180 -3.53 -24.60 15.81
N LYS A 181 -3.50 -23.82 14.73
CA LYS A 181 -2.88 -22.50 14.72
C LYS A 181 -3.88 -21.46 15.20
N ILE A 182 -3.54 -20.81 16.30
CA ILE A 182 -4.29 -19.67 16.83
C ILE A 182 -3.57 -18.40 16.40
N ILE A 183 -4.20 -17.63 15.53
CA ILE A 183 -3.72 -16.29 15.16
C ILE A 183 -4.47 -15.29 16.03
N ARG A 184 -3.76 -14.64 16.96
CA ARG A 184 -4.31 -13.53 17.73
C ARG A 184 -4.52 -12.36 16.78
N MET A 185 -5.64 -11.65 16.93
CA MET A 185 -5.89 -10.46 16.12
C MET A 185 -4.77 -9.43 16.36
N PRO A 186 -4.02 -9.03 15.32
CA PRO A 186 -2.99 -8.01 15.43
C PRO A 186 -3.52 -6.72 16.06
N SER A 187 -2.77 -6.13 16.99
CA SER A 187 -3.04 -4.78 17.51
C SER A 187 -3.10 -3.78 16.35
N GLN A 188 -3.97 -2.76 16.45
CA GLN A 188 -4.01 -1.67 15.46
C GLN A 188 -2.95 -0.60 15.74
N VAL A 189 -2.31 -0.65 16.91
CA VAL A 189 -1.53 0.44 17.50
C VAL A 189 -0.04 0.36 17.11
N ASP A 190 0.41 -0.80 16.64
CA ASP A 190 1.81 -1.00 16.30
C ASP A 190 2.01 -0.72 14.81
N GLY A 191 2.92 0.20 14.49
CA GLY A 191 3.14 0.79 13.17
C GLY A 191 3.64 -0.15 12.06
N ASP A 192 3.35 -1.45 12.15
CA ASP A 192 3.58 -2.46 11.13
C ASP A 192 2.28 -2.85 10.44
N LEU A 193 2.30 -2.95 9.10
CA LEU A 193 1.15 -3.43 8.33
C LEU A 193 0.96 -4.94 8.51
N GLN A 194 0.22 -5.33 9.55
CA GLN A 194 -0.12 -6.73 9.85
C GLN A 194 -1.54 -7.11 9.40
N ARG A 195 -2.43 -6.12 9.26
CA ARG A 195 -3.80 -6.31 8.76
C ARG A 195 -4.31 -5.10 8.00
N LEU A 196 -5.12 -5.36 6.98
CA LEU A 196 -5.99 -4.36 6.38
C LEU A 196 -7.27 -4.30 7.22
N ASN A 197 -7.67 -3.10 7.62
CA ASN A 197 -8.98 -2.83 8.19
C ASN A 197 -9.75 -1.93 7.24
N PHE A 198 -11.02 -2.24 7.05
CA PHE A 198 -11.93 -1.45 6.25
C PHE A 198 -12.95 -0.80 7.18
N ASP A 199 -13.21 0.47 6.95
CA ASP A 199 -14.11 1.27 7.77
C ASP A 199 -15.53 1.21 7.18
N PRO A 200 -16.49 0.58 7.88
CA PRO A 200 -17.83 0.34 7.34
C PRO A 200 -18.64 1.59 7.01
N THR A 201 -18.21 2.77 7.48
CA THR A 201 -18.85 4.03 7.11
C THR A 201 -18.59 4.40 5.64
N ARG A 202 -17.56 3.82 5.00
CA ARG A 202 -17.20 4.03 3.57
C ARG A 202 -17.95 3.10 2.60
N PHE A 203 -18.65 2.09 3.10
CA PHE A 203 -19.43 1.13 2.30
C PHE A 203 -20.77 0.78 2.98
N PRO A 204 -21.62 1.80 3.23
CA PRO A 204 -22.81 1.62 4.06
C PRO A 204 -23.83 0.65 3.44
N VAL A 205 -23.89 0.52 2.12
CA VAL A 205 -24.85 -0.36 1.43
C VAL A 205 -24.52 -1.83 1.72
N GLU A 206 -23.30 -2.25 1.40
CA GLU A 206 -22.83 -3.61 1.62
C GLU A 206 -22.80 -3.95 3.12
N TRP A 207 -22.39 -2.97 3.93
CA TRP A 207 -22.33 -3.13 5.37
C TRP A 207 -23.71 -3.31 6.02
N ASN A 208 -24.67 -2.45 5.69
CA ASN A 208 -26.02 -2.57 6.25
C ASN A 208 -26.69 -3.86 5.80
N HIS A 209 -26.50 -4.29 4.55
CA HIS A 209 -27.02 -5.56 4.06
C HIS A 209 -26.50 -6.76 4.88
N TYR A 210 -25.19 -6.80 5.15
CA TYR A 210 -24.60 -7.84 5.99
C TYR A 210 -25.12 -7.79 7.44
N LYS A 211 -25.20 -6.60 8.05
CA LYS A 211 -25.72 -6.46 9.43
C LYS A 211 -27.16 -6.96 9.56
N THR A 212 -28.02 -6.68 8.57
CA THR A 212 -29.40 -7.17 8.59
C THR A 212 -29.47 -8.70 8.46
N TYR A 213 -28.57 -9.29 7.66
CA TYR A 213 -28.56 -10.72 7.38
C TYR A 213 -27.13 -11.29 7.45
N PRO A 214 -26.58 -11.55 8.65
CA PRO A 214 -25.17 -11.91 8.83
C PRO A 214 -24.91 -13.39 8.52
N THR A 215 -25.13 -13.78 7.26
CA THR A 215 -24.92 -15.13 6.73
C THR A 215 -23.55 -15.26 6.05
N ASP A 216 -23.05 -16.49 5.92
CA ASP A 216 -21.79 -16.78 5.21
C ASP A 216 -21.81 -16.32 3.74
N LEU A 217 -22.95 -16.41 3.07
CA LEU A 217 -23.14 -15.87 1.72
C LEU A 217 -22.98 -14.34 1.71
N ASN A 218 -23.61 -13.65 2.66
CA ASN A 218 -23.55 -12.19 2.72
C ASN A 218 -22.18 -11.69 3.18
N LEU A 219 -21.45 -12.46 3.98
CA LEU A 219 -20.05 -12.17 4.31
C LEU A 219 -19.17 -12.25 3.05
N ARG A 220 -19.36 -13.28 2.21
CA ARG A 220 -18.67 -13.39 0.91
C ARG A 220 -19.03 -12.25 -0.04
N ARG A 221 -20.30 -11.84 -0.09
CA ARG A 221 -20.73 -10.69 -0.91
C ARG A 221 -20.12 -9.38 -0.43
N LEU A 222 -20.14 -9.13 0.87
CA LEU A 222 -19.54 -7.93 1.49
C LEU A 222 -18.06 -7.82 1.10
N ILE A 223 -17.27 -8.85 1.42
CA ILE A 223 -15.82 -8.79 1.20
C ILE A 223 -15.49 -8.90 -0.30
N GLY A 224 -16.25 -9.67 -1.07
CA GLY A 224 -16.12 -9.73 -2.52
C GLY A 224 -16.31 -8.36 -3.18
N ALA A 225 -17.31 -7.58 -2.75
CA ALA A 225 -17.52 -6.22 -3.24
C ALA A 225 -16.34 -5.29 -2.91
N LEU A 226 -15.81 -5.34 -1.69
CA LEU A 226 -14.62 -4.58 -1.28
C LEU A 226 -13.39 -4.92 -2.12
N LEU A 227 -13.19 -6.21 -2.42
CA LEU A 227 -12.10 -6.69 -3.27
C LEU A 227 -12.25 -6.19 -4.72
N VAL A 228 -13.46 -6.28 -5.30
CA VAL A 228 -13.72 -5.76 -6.65
C VAL A 228 -13.48 -4.25 -6.73
N ARG A 229 -13.94 -3.48 -5.73
CA ARG A 229 -13.65 -2.04 -5.62
C ARG A 229 -12.17 -1.73 -5.44
N SER A 230 -11.42 -2.65 -4.85
CA SER A 230 -9.96 -2.61 -4.74
C SER A 230 -9.24 -3.15 -5.98
N GLY A 231 -9.98 -3.49 -7.04
CA GLY A 231 -9.42 -3.91 -8.34
C GLY A 231 -8.94 -5.35 -8.39
N TYR A 232 -9.56 -6.22 -7.61
CA TYR A 232 -9.37 -7.66 -7.73
C TYR A 232 -10.52 -8.30 -8.52
N ASP A 233 -10.21 -9.34 -9.25
CA ASP A 233 -11.16 -10.19 -9.96
C ASP A 233 -11.46 -11.40 -9.05
N VAL A 234 -12.67 -11.40 -8.48
CA VAL A 234 -13.14 -12.47 -7.59
C VAL A 234 -13.80 -13.56 -8.42
N PHE A 235 -13.42 -14.82 -8.19
CA PHE A 235 -14.07 -15.94 -8.87
C PHE A 235 -15.55 -16.04 -8.47
N PRO A 236 -16.44 -16.51 -9.36
CA PRO A 236 -17.88 -16.58 -9.08
C PRO A 236 -18.22 -17.33 -7.79
N LEU A 237 -19.18 -16.80 -7.03
CA LEU A 237 -19.66 -17.45 -5.81
C LEU A 237 -20.47 -18.70 -6.15
N THR A 238 -20.25 -19.78 -5.40
CA THR A 238 -21.02 -21.02 -5.52
C THR A 238 -22.19 -21.10 -4.54
N TYR A 239 -23.03 -22.11 -4.71
CA TYR A 239 -24.17 -22.39 -3.84
C TYR A 239 -23.81 -23.02 -2.48
N GLU A 240 -22.62 -23.62 -2.33
CA GLU A 240 -22.17 -24.08 -1.01
C GLU A 240 -21.69 -22.86 -0.23
N HIS A 241 -22.27 -22.65 0.95
CA HIS A 241 -22.04 -21.47 1.75
C HIS A 241 -21.33 -21.73 3.07
N ARG A 242 -21.22 -22.99 3.51
CA ARG A 242 -20.44 -23.34 4.69
C ARG A 242 -18.95 -23.05 4.46
N MET A 243 -18.29 -22.59 5.52
CA MET A 243 -16.86 -22.23 5.50
C MET A 243 -16.57 -21.17 4.41
N PRO A 244 -17.09 -19.94 4.58
CA PRO A 244 -17.08 -18.94 3.54
C PRO A 244 -15.65 -18.68 3.07
N THR A 245 -15.41 -18.91 1.78
CA THR A 245 -14.10 -18.82 1.14
C THR A 245 -14.22 -17.98 -0.13
N LEU A 246 -13.24 -17.11 -0.37
CA LEU A 246 -13.09 -16.37 -1.61
C LEU A 246 -11.74 -16.73 -2.24
N VAL A 247 -11.77 -16.99 -3.54
CA VAL A 247 -10.57 -17.07 -4.36
C VAL A 247 -10.63 -15.90 -5.33
N PHE A 248 -9.52 -15.19 -5.48
CA PHE A 248 -9.46 -14.04 -6.35
C PHE A 248 -8.03 -13.82 -6.85
N ARG A 249 -7.91 -12.97 -7.85
CA ARG A 249 -6.65 -12.58 -8.46
C ARG A 249 -6.69 -11.10 -8.81
N ARG A 250 -5.56 -10.58 -9.26
CA ARG A 250 -5.52 -9.29 -9.94
C ARG A 250 -5.07 -9.58 -11.37
N ASN A 251 -5.82 -9.12 -12.38
CA ASN A 251 -5.54 -9.43 -13.80
C ASN A 251 -4.07 -9.23 -14.24
N SER A 252 -3.31 -8.38 -13.55
CA SER A 252 -1.91 -8.09 -13.86
C SER A 252 -0.88 -8.97 -13.15
N HIS A 253 -1.30 -9.86 -12.24
CA HIS A 253 -0.41 -10.71 -11.44
C HIS A 253 -0.73 -12.19 -11.63
N ASP A 254 0.29 -13.02 -11.52
CA ASP A 254 0.21 -14.48 -11.55
C ASP A 254 -0.10 -15.09 -10.18
N GLN A 255 -0.23 -14.26 -9.16
CA GLN A 255 -0.61 -14.68 -7.81
C GLN A 255 -2.11 -14.95 -7.70
N ILE A 256 -2.44 -15.99 -6.96
CA ILE A 256 -3.80 -16.33 -6.56
C ILE A 256 -3.94 -16.10 -5.05
N TYR A 257 -4.98 -15.38 -4.66
CA TYR A 257 -5.29 -15.14 -3.25
C TYR A 257 -6.36 -16.12 -2.80
N PHE A 258 -6.11 -16.80 -1.68
CA PHE A 258 -7.05 -17.69 -1.04
C PHE A 258 -7.46 -17.09 0.31
N LEU A 259 -8.71 -16.68 0.45
CA LEU A 259 -9.21 -15.96 1.61
C LEU A 259 -10.27 -16.77 2.35
N LYS A 260 -9.91 -17.23 3.55
CA LYS A 260 -10.85 -17.85 4.51
C LYS A 260 -11.57 -16.75 5.27
N LEU A 261 -12.88 -16.84 5.35
CA LEU A 261 -13.71 -15.86 6.03
C LEU A 261 -14.29 -16.41 7.34
N GLY A 262 -14.46 -15.54 8.32
CA GLY A 262 -15.23 -15.85 9.53
C GLY A 262 -15.60 -14.62 10.34
N ALA A 263 -16.61 -14.75 11.19
CA ALA A 263 -16.89 -13.75 12.21
C ALA A 263 -16.13 -14.12 13.49
N VAL A 264 -15.37 -13.19 14.07
CA VAL A 264 -14.57 -13.46 15.27
C VAL A 264 -15.00 -12.57 16.42
N GLU A 265 -15.20 -13.21 17.57
CA GLU A 265 -15.44 -12.59 18.87
C GLU A 265 -14.14 -12.65 19.68
N HIS A 266 -13.33 -11.59 19.65
CA HIS A 266 -12.13 -11.32 20.48
C HIS A 266 -10.98 -12.38 20.54
N VAL A 267 -11.25 -13.67 20.39
CA VAL A 267 -10.36 -14.82 20.69
C VAL A 267 -9.72 -15.36 19.40
N GLY A 268 -9.24 -14.47 18.53
CA GLY A 268 -8.45 -14.83 17.34
C GLY A 268 -9.12 -15.83 16.38
N PHE A 269 -8.37 -16.27 15.38
CA PHE A 269 -8.79 -17.36 14.49
C PHE A 269 -8.07 -18.64 14.87
N SER A 270 -8.83 -19.69 15.16
CA SER A 270 -8.31 -21.07 15.24
C SER A 270 -8.55 -21.76 13.90
N HIS A 271 -7.49 -22.25 13.25
CA HIS A 271 -7.60 -23.02 12.00
C HIS A 271 -6.50 -24.09 11.90
N THR A 272 -6.65 -25.00 10.94
CA THR A 272 -5.64 -26.01 10.59
C THR A 272 -5.09 -25.70 9.20
N PRO A 273 -3.94 -25.02 9.08
CA PRO A 273 -3.40 -24.62 7.79
C PRO A 273 -2.77 -25.80 7.08
N GLY A 274 -2.80 -25.80 5.74
CA GLY A 274 -2.05 -26.73 4.89
C GLY A 274 -2.86 -27.88 4.30
N ASN A 275 -4.09 -28.08 4.79
CA ASN A 275 -4.98 -29.14 4.30
C ASN A 275 -6.09 -28.60 3.40
N GLU A 276 -6.07 -27.32 3.01
CA GLU A 276 -7.16 -26.69 2.26
C GLU A 276 -7.44 -27.42 0.93
N LEU A 277 -6.39 -27.78 0.18
CA LEU A 277 -6.52 -28.51 -1.09
C LEU A 277 -6.92 -29.97 -0.93
N ALA A 278 -6.72 -30.56 0.25
CA ALA A 278 -7.12 -31.93 0.55
C ALA A 278 -8.60 -32.01 1.00
N ASP A 279 -9.26 -30.87 1.22
CA ASP A 279 -10.65 -30.83 1.66
C ASP A 279 -11.61 -31.23 0.51
N PRO A 280 -12.36 -32.34 0.65
CA PRO A 280 -13.24 -32.83 -0.41
C PRO A 280 -14.40 -31.87 -0.73
N SER A 281 -14.73 -30.96 0.19
CA SER A 281 -15.78 -29.94 -0.03
C SER A 281 -15.27 -28.71 -0.78
N LEU A 282 -13.95 -28.56 -0.95
CA LEU A 282 -13.36 -27.37 -1.58
C LEU A 282 -13.94 -27.07 -2.99
N PRO A 283 -14.05 -28.03 -3.92
CA PRO A 283 -14.56 -27.75 -5.27
C PRO A 283 -15.98 -27.18 -5.25
N ALA A 284 -16.83 -27.65 -4.33
CA ALA A 284 -18.20 -27.13 -4.18
C ALA A 284 -18.22 -25.69 -3.62
N ARG A 285 -17.25 -25.32 -2.78
CA ARG A 285 -17.16 -23.98 -2.15
C ARG A 285 -16.59 -22.88 -3.04
N ILE A 286 -15.60 -23.22 -3.88
CA ILE A 286 -14.88 -22.22 -4.70
C ILE A 286 -15.15 -22.36 -6.20
N GLY A 287 -15.71 -23.48 -6.65
CA GLY A 287 -15.96 -23.77 -8.06
C GLY A 287 -14.75 -24.39 -8.77
N THR A 288 -15.00 -24.97 -9.94
CA THR A 288 -13.99 -25.69 -10.74
C THR A 288 -12.87 -24.76 -11.24
N ASP A 289 -13.23 -23.58 -11.73
CA ASP A 289 -12.28 -22.65 -12.35
C ASP A 289 -11.32 -22.08 -11.30
N ALA A 290 -11.84 -21.73 -10.12
CA ALA A 290 -11.04 -21.28 -8.99
C ALA A 290 -10.11 -22.39 -8.49
N LEU A 291 -10.61 -23.63 -8.41
CA LEU A 291 -9.80 -24.78 -7.99
C LEU A 291 -8.64 -25.04 -8.96
N GLN A 292 -8.89 -24.97 -10.27
CA GLN A 292 -7.84 -25.12 -11.29
C GLN A 292 -6.77 -24.03 -11.17
N ALA A 293 -7.20 -22.77 -11.03
CA ALA A 293 -6.29 -21.65 -10.83
C ALA A 293 -5.47 -21.79 -9.54
N LEU A 294 -6.12 -22.15 -8.43
CA LEU A 294 -5.48 -22.35 -7.13
C LEU A 294 -4.46 -23.51 -7.18
N THR A 295 -4.82 -24.63 -7.81
CA THR A 295 -3.91 -25.79 -7.93
C THR A 295 -2.67 -25.44 -8.75
N THR A 296 -2.86 -24.75 -9.87
CA THR A 296 -1.77 -24.26 -10.73
C THR A 296 -0.84 -23.31 -9.98
N ALA A 297 -1.41 -22.32 -9.29
CA ALA A 297 -0.64 -21.36 -8.50
C ALA A 297 0.07 -22.02 -7.31
N THR A 298 -0.53 -23.04 -6.69
CA THR A 298 0.10 -23.81 -5.60
C THR A 298 1.35 -24.53 -6.10
N ALA A 299 1.27 -25.21 -7.25
CA ALA A 299 2.42 -25.87 -7.87
C ALA A 299 3.56 -24.91 -8.21
N GLN A 300 3.26 -23.63 -8.41
CA GLN A 300 4.23 -22.57 -8.72
C GLN A 300 4.67 -21.76 -7.49
N ASN A 301 4.17 -22.07 -6.30
CA ASN A 301 4.37 -21.30 -5.06
C ASN A 301 3.94 -19.82 -5.17
N LYS A 302 2.80 -19.58 -5.82
CA LYS A 302 2.22 -18.24 -6.09
C LYS A 302 0.90 -17.98 -5.38
N VAL A 303 0.61 -18.75 -4.32
CA VAL A 303 -0.61 -18.56 -3.53
C VAL A 303 -0.31 -17.70 -2.32
N VAL A 304 -1.14 -16.67 -2.12
CA VAL A 304 -1.13 -15.87 -0.88
C VAL A 304 -2.33 -16.31 -0.04
N TRP A 305 -2.04 -16.82 1.17
CA TRP A 305 -3.06 -17.33 2.08
C TRP A 305 -3.49 -16.21 3.03
N LEU A 306 -4.79 -15.95 3.06
CA LEU A 306 -5.39 -14.86 3.78
C LEU A 306 -6.50 -15.35 4.70
N ILE A 307 -6.69 -14.63 5.79
CA ILE A 307 -7.87 -14.74 6.65
C ILE A 307 -8.50 -13.35 6.73
N GLY A 308 -9.82 -13.30 6.68
CA GLY A 308 -10.55 -12.05 6.82
C GLY A 308 -11.95 -12.27 7.37
N GLY A 309 -12.70 -11.20 7.50
CA GLY A 309 -14.04 -11.28 8.04
C GLY A 309 -14.46 -10.03 8.78
N VAL A 310 -15.36 -10.21 9.74
CA VAL A 310 -15.91 -9.13 10.56
C VAL A 310 -15.53 -9.38 12.01
N LEU A 311 -14.99 -8.35 12.66
CA LEU A 311 -14.69 -8.36 14.07
C LEU A 311 -15.91 -7.86 14.84
N ARG A 312 -16.47 -8.71 15.71
CA ARG A 312 -17.58 -8.33 16.60
C ARG A 312 -17.00 -7.96 17.96
N VAL A 313 -16.92 -6.66 18.24
CA VAL A 313 -16.50 -6.13 19.55
C VAL A 313 -17.71 -5.50 20.20
N GLN A 314 -18.01 -5.85 21.47
CA GLN A 314 -19.15 -5.28 22.20
C GLN A 314 -19.02 -3.76 22.43
N SER A 315 -17.83 -3.19 22.24
CA SER A 315 -17.49 -1.80 22.57
C SER A 315 -16.89 -0.97 21.42
N ASN A 316 -16.76 -1.52 20.20
CA ASN A 316 -16.15 -0.83 19.05
C ASN A 316 -17.00 -1.09 17.79
N PRO A 317 -17.16 -0.14 16.84
CA PRO A 317 -17.74 -0.42 15.53
C PRO A 317 -17.14 -1.69 14.94
N GLU A 318 -18.01 -2.61 14.53
CA GLU A 318 -17.62 -3.87 13.91
C GLU A 318 -16.74 -3.53 12.68
N THR A 319 -15.49 -4.00 12.67
CA THR A 319 -14.56 -3.70 11.56
C THR A 319 -14.47 -4.90 10.63
N VAL A 320 -14.36 -4.64 9.33
CA VAL A 320 -13.99 -5.66 8.35
C VAL A 320 -12.47 -5.71 8.28
N PHE A 321 -11.86 -6.89 8.23
CA PHE A 321 -10.41 -7.01 8.17
C PHE A 321 -9.95 -8.13 7.23
N ILE A 322 -8.70 -8.03 6.80
CA ILE A 322 -7.94 -9.08 6.10
C ILE A 322 -6.50 -9.08 6.64
N PHE A 323 -5.94 -10.25 6.93
CA PHE A 323 -4.53 -10.41 7.28
C PHE A 323 -3.94 -11.64 6.58
N ARG A 324 -2.61 -11.70 6.51
CA ARG A 324 -1.88 -12.77 5.84
C ARG A 324 -1.55 -13.91 6.80
N GLU A 325 -1.87 -15.13 6.39
CA GLU A 325 -1.63 -16.36 7.16
C GLU A 325 -0.25 -16.97 6.88
N ARG A 326 0.18 -17.00 5.61
CA ARG A 326 1.50 -17.47 5.15
C ARG A 326 1.80 -16.97 3.73
#